data_AF-A0A2N2ZQC9-F1
#
_entry.id   AF-A0A2N2ZQC9-F1
#
_cell.length_a   1.000
_cell.length_b   1.000
_cell.length_c   1.000
_cell.angle_alpha   90.00
_cell.angle_beta   90.00
_cell.angle_gamma   90.00
#
_symmetry.space_group_name_H-M   'P 1'
#
loop_
_entity.id
_entity.type
_entity.pdbx_description
1 polymer ?
#
loop_
_entity_poly.entity_id
_entity_poly.type
_entity_poly.pdbx_seq_one_letter_code
_entity_poly.pdbx_strand_id
1 'polypeptide(L)'
;MKKIYLFLSLSFLLSFFSYSQTSNEFWFAPPEVTSGHGALATQGLRLVFATGATPATVTIDQPANLAFNGGTPIVINIPANSGHIEDMTPHRADLETMPQDVVLNTGLHISSTANITCYYEVTTPNNPDIWALKGQNGLGTEFYTPFQTSWANGAYTPAAYTSFDIVATVDNTTVIIYPRVPLDGGHPALTSYSVVLNRGQTYSGAVTGGVGINNPAGTAIVSNQPIAVSIKDDSVNPAPAGCRDINGDQIVPVDIVGNDYIITQGGLTVPEYAYIVSTKNNNIITVAGVPVANLFVGETFRVAITNPSTFIQCSEPAYVYHVSGFGCESGGALLPPLNCAGSSQVNVVRSTIEFFGLNIVV
;
A
#
# COMPACT_ATOMS: atom_id res chain seq x y z
N MET A 1 -47.81 30.12 40.64
CA MET A 1 -47.37 29.83 39.25
C MET A 1 -45.91 29.42 39.30
N LYS A 2 -45.61 28.11 39.27
CA LYS A 2 -44.23 27.58 39.32
C LYS A 2 -43.71 27.46 37.89
N LYS A 3 -42.63 28.18 37.56
CA LYS A 3 -41.97 28.10 36.26
C LYS A 3 -41.14 26.82 36.21
N ILE A 4 -41.50 25.90 35.32
CA ILE A 4 -40.71 24.72 34.97
C ILE A 4 -39.71 25.16 33.91
N TYR A 5 -38.42 25.06 34.20
CA TYR A 5 -37.37 25.23 33.21
C TYR A 5 -37.12 23.88 32.55
N LEU A 6 -37.43 23.79 31.25
CA LEU A 6 -37.14 22.64 30.40
C LEU A 6 -35.65 22.70 30.00
N PHE A 7 -34.84 21.79 30.55
CA PHE A 7 -33.46 21.62 30.12
C PHE A 7 -33.46 20.79 28.83
N LEU A 8 -33.22 21.44 27.68
CA LEU A 8 -33.03 20.76 26.39
C LEU A 8 -31.56 20.31 26.32
N SER A 9 -31.30 19.01 26.49
CA SER A 9 -29.97 18.44 26.19
C SER A 9 -29.82 18.35 24.68
N LEU A 10 -29.07 19.28 24.09
CA LEU A 10 -28.70 19.26 22.68
C LEU A 10 -27.58 18.23 22.49
N SER A 11 -27.94 16.98 22.19
CA SER A 11 -26.99 15.96 21.76
C SER A 11 -26.44 16.34 20.39
N PHE A 12 -25.25 16.94 20.35
CA PHE A 12 -24.49 17.11 19.12
C PHE A 12 -24.09 15.72 18.61
N LEU A 13 -24.80 15.21 17.61
CA LEU A 13 -24.33 14.11 16.77
C LEU A 13 -23.15 14.65 15.95
N LEU A 14 -21.94 14.52 16.52
CA LEU A 14 -20.71 14.58 15.73
C LEU A 14 -20.73 13.37 14.80
N SER A 15 -21.09 13.59 13.54
CA SER A 15 -20.89 12.62 12.48
C SER A 15 -19.38 12.46 12.29
N PHE A 16 -18.79 11.48 12.95
CA PHE A 16 -17.50 10.97 12.53
C PHE A 16 -17.71 10.35 11.15
N PHE A 17 -17.06 10.91 10.13
CA PHE A 17 -16.97 10.25 8.84
C PHE A 17 -16.10 9.00 9.03
N SER A 18 -16.73 7.84 9.00
CA SER A 18 -16.06 6.54 9.04
C SER A 18 -15.71 6.12 7.62
N TYR A 19 -14.42 5.99 7.33
CA TYR A 19 -13.91 5.65 6.01
C TYR A 19 -13.49 4.19 5.95
N SER A 20 -14.36 3.33 5.42
CA SER A 20 -14.09 1.91 5.15
C SER A 20 -13.13 1.74 3.96
N GLN A 21 -12.39 0.63 3.87
CA GLN A 21 -11.59 0.26 2.68
C GLN A 21 -12.43 -0.20 1.47
N THR A 22 -13.73 0.08 1.51
CA THR A 22 -14.66 -0.13 0.40
C THR A 22 -14.82 1.15 -0.37
N SER A 23 -14.74 1.09 -1.70
CA SER A 23 -14.95 2.25 -2.56
C SER A 23 -15.61 1.84 -3.87
N ASN A 24 -16.03 2.82 -4.64
CA ASN A 24 -16.55 2.66 -6.00
C ASN A 24 -15.57 3.19 -7.06
N GLU A 25 -14.41 3.71 -6.65
CA GLU A 25 -13.35 4.18 -7.54
C GLU A 25 -11.97 3.84 -6.93
N PHE A 26 -11.09 3.29 -7.75
CA PHE A 26 -9.72 2.95 -7.39
C PHE A 26 -8.76 3.40 -8.49
N TRP A 27 -7.60 3.86 -8.04
CA TRP A 27 -6.46 4.20 -8.88
C TRP A 27 -5.27 3.41 -8.39
N PHE A 28 -4.52 2.81 -9.32
CA PHE A 28 -3.40 1.96 -8.96
C PHE A 28 -2.28 2.10 -9.99
N ALA A 29 -1.05 2.24 -9.51
CA ALA A 29 0.15 2.08 -10.30
C ALA A 29 0.66 0.66 -10.03
N PRO A 30 0.43 -0.31 -10.94
CA PRO A 30 0.86 -1.68 -10.71
C PRO A 30 2.39 -1.72 -10.66
N PRO A 31 3.00 -2.22 -9.58
CA PRO A 31 4.45 -2.38 -9.53
C PRO A 31 4.85 -3.53 -10.46
N GLU A 32 6.02 -3.44 -11.09
CA GLU A 32 6.60 -4.59 -11.79
C GLU A 32 7.12 -5.60 -10.78
N VAL A 33 6.96 -6.89 -11.06
CA VAL A 33 7.56 -7.95 -10.25
C VAL A 33 8.70 -8.56 -11.05
N THR A 34 9.89 -8.59 -10.46
CA THR A 34 11.12 -8.90 -11.19
C THR A 34 10.98 -10.20 -11.99
N SER A 35 10.99 -10.07 -13.31
CA SER A 35 10.85 -11.21 -14.22
C SER A 35 11.86 -12.34 -14.00
N GLY A 36 13.00 -12.04 -13.37
CA GLY A 36 14.07 -12.99 -13.00
C GLY A 36 13.68 -14.06 -11.98
N HIS A 37 12.49 -13.96 -11.34
CA HIS A 37 12.03 -14.91 -10.32
C HIS A 37 11.68 -16.30 -10.85
N GLY A 38 11.53 -16.46 -12.16
CA GLY A 38 11.21 -17.74 -12.78
C GLY A 38 10.69 -17.58 -14.20
N ALA A 39 10.12 -18.66 -14.74
CA ALA A 39 9.49 -18.59 -16.05
C ALA A 39 8.25 -17.67 -15.98
N LEU A 40 8.11 -16.74 -16.94
CA LEU A 40 6.95 -15.84 -16.99
C LEU A 40 5.60 -16.58 -16.99
N ALA A 41 5.56 -17.80 -17.54
CA ALA A 41 4.37 -18.66 -17.57
C ALA A 41 3.92 -19.16 -16.19
N THR A 42 4.78 -19.08 -15.17
CA THR A 42 4.43 -19.41 -13.79
C THR A 42 4.08 -18.17 -12.97
N GLN A 43 4.03 -16.99 -13.59
CA GLN A 43 3.73 -15.73 -12.93
C GLN A 43 2.38 -15.23 -13.41
N GLY A 44 1.48 -14.96 -12.48
CA GLY A 44 0.14 -14.44 -12.74
C GLY A 44 -0.09 -13.12 -12.03
N LEU A 45 -0.93 -12.29 -12.64
CA LEU A 45 -1.38 -11.01 -12.11
C LEU A 45 -2.89 -11.04 -12.07
N ARG A 46 -3.52 -10.62 -10.97
CA ARG A 46 -4.97 -10.67 -10.82
C ARG A 46 -5.50 -9.43 -10.15
N LEU A 47 -6.74 -9.09 -10.45
CA LEU A 47 -7.55 -8.19 -9.64
C LEU A 47 -8.65 -9.01 -8.98
N VAL A 48 -8.79 -8.86 -7.68
CA VAL A 48 -9.81 -9.55 -6.91
C VAL A 48 -10.78 -8.55 -6.33
N PHE A 49 -12.06 -8.78 -6.60
CA PHE A 49 -13.16 -7.91 -6.23
C PHE A 49 -14.11 -8.64 -5.30
N ALA A 50 -14.72 -7.93 -4.36
CA ALA A 50 -15.85 -8.47 -3.60
C ALA A 50 -16.93 -7.41 -3.34
N THR A 51 -18.18 -7.84 -3.41
CA THR A 51 -19.37 -7.02 -3.18
C THR A 51 -19.97 -7.29 -1.80
N GLY A 52 -20.58 -6.26 -1.20
CA GLY A 52 -21.48 -6.43 -0.07
C GLY A 52 -22.88 -6.84 -0.51
N ALA A 53 -23.91 -6.42 0.22
CA ALA A 53 -25.31 -6.74 -0.08
C ALA A 53 -25.84 -6.15 -1.41
N THR A 54 -25.08 -5.28 -2.08
CA THR A 54 -25.45 -4.66 -3.36
C THR A 54 -24.60 -5.25 -4.48
N PRO A 55 -25.20 -5.73 -5.59
CA PRO A 55 -24.44 -6.17 -6.76
C PRO A 55 -23.73 -4.98 -7.41
N ALA A 56 -22.67 -5.24 -8.16
CA ALA A 56 -21.87 -4.20 -8.79
C ALA A 56 -21.45 -4.57 -10.21
N THR A 57 -21.45 -3.58 -11.10
CA THR A 57 -20.75 -3.64 -12.38
C THR A 57 -19.42 -2.90 -12.21
N VAL A 58 -18.32 -3.61 -12.41
CA VAL A 58 -16.95 -3.08 -12.34
C VAL A 58 -16.45 -2.83 -13.76
N THR A 59 -15.80 -1.68 -13.98
CA THR A 59 -15.13 -1.31 -15.23
C THR A 59 -13.67 -1.04 -14.95
N ILE A 60 -12.77 -1.66 -15.71
CA ILE A 60 -11.31 -1.50 -15.62
C ILE A 60 -10.79 -0.93 -16.93
N ASP A 61 -10.05 0.18 -16.85
CA ASP A 61 -9.43 0.84 -18.00
C ASP A 61 -8.08 1.48 -17.65
N GLN A 62 -7.38 1.96 -18.68
CA GLN A 62 -6.16 2.76 -18.55
C GLN A 62 -6.35 4.12 -19.23
N PRO A 63 -6.58 5.20 -18.47
CA PRO A 63 -6.87 6.51 -19.06
C PRO A 63 -5.77 7.05 -19.99
N ALA A 64 -4.51 6.72 -19.71
CA ALA A 64 -3.36 7.16 -20.52
C ALA A 64 -3.00 6.19 -21.65
N ASN A 65 -3.57 4.97 -21.66
CA ASN A 65 -3.36 3.96 -22.68
C ASN A 65 -4.70 3.54 -23.30
N LEU A 66 -5.16 4.33 -24.27
CA LEU A 66 -6.42 4.07 -24.96
C LEU A 66 -6.43 2.78 -25.80
N ALA A 67 -5.29 2.09 -25.96
CA ALA A 67 -5.19 0.80 -26.63
C ALA A 67 -5.34 -0.39 -25.66
N PHE A 68 -5.37 -0.14 -24.35
CA PHE A 68 -5.52 -1.17 -23.32
C PHE A 68 -6.72 -2.08 -23.63
N ASN A 69 -6.51 -3.40 -23.53
CA ASN A 69 -7.50 -4.43 -23.87
C ASN A 69 -8.15 -4.22 -25.26
N GLY A 70 -7.32 -3.91 -26.27
CA GLY A 70 -7.79 -3.66 -27.63
C GLY A 70 -8.63 -2.38 -27.76
N GLY A 71 -8.46 -1.44 -26.83
CA GLY A 71 -9.17 -0.17 -26.74
C GLY A 71 -10.59 -0.26 -26.18
N THR A 72 -10.92 -1.34 -25.47
CA THR A 72 -12.21 -1.52 -24.81
C THR A 72 -12.01 -1.81 -23.33
N PRO A 73 -12.65 -1.08 -22.40
CA PRO A 73 -12.60 -1.39 -20.98
C PRO A 73 -13.07 -2.82 -20.67
N ILE A 74 -12.47 -3.45 -19.66
CA ILE A 74 -12.94 -4.74 -19.14
C ILE A 74 -14.15 -4.46 -18.26
N VAL A 75 -15.28 -5.15 -18.49
CA VAL A 75 -16.53 -4.97 -17.74
C VAL A 75 -16.97 -6.27 -17.10
N ILE A 76 -17.13 -6.25 -15.78
CA ILE A 76 -17.41 -7.42 -14.95
C ILE A 76 -18.68 -7.17 -14.15
N ASN A 77 -19.62 -8.13 -14.17
CA ASN A 77 -20.82 -8.08 -13.33
C ASN A 77 -20.66 -9.01 -12.14
N ILE A 78 -20.70 -8.46 -10.93
CA ILE A 78 -20.52 -9.20 -9.68
C ILE A 78 -21.86 -9.19 -8.91
N PRO A 79 -22.47 -10.36 -8.64
CA PRO A 79 -23.66 -10.46 -7.82
C PRO A 79 -23.45 -9.93 -6.40
N ALA A 80 -24.52 -9.66 -5.65
CA ALA A 80 -24.42 -9.31 -4.23
C ALA A 80 -23.79 -10.46 -3.41
N ASN A 81 -23.02 -10.11 -2.37
CA ASN A 81 -22.35 -11.02 -1.44
C ASN A 81 -21.47 -12.05 -2.17
N SER A 82 -20.73 -11.61 -3.19
CA SER A 82 -19.92 -12.48 -4.04
C SER A 82 -18.55 -11.87 -4.30
N GLY A 83 -17.66 -12.68 -4.86
CA GLY A 83 -16.33 -12.25 -5.28
C GLY A 83 -16.04 -12.66 -6.71
N HIS A 84 -15.16 -11.92 -7.37
CA HIS A 84 -14.68 -12.20 -8.73
C HIS A 84 -13.16 -12.06 -8.77
N ILE A 85 -12.51 -12.99 -9.46
CA ILE A 85 -11.08 -12.93 -9.77
C ILE A 85 -10.96 -12.67 -11.26
N GLU A 86 -10.41 -11.51 -11.62
CA GLU A 86 -10.05 -11.18 -13.00
C GLU A 86 -8.59 -11.50 -13.25
N ASP A 87 -8.33 -12.30 -14.30
CA ASP A 87 -6.96 -12.61 -14.72
C ASP A 87 -6.39 -11.46 -15.55
N MET A 88 -5.44 -10.74 -14.96
CA MET A 88 -4.76 -9.60 -15.56
C MET A 88 -3.43 -10.00 -16.22
N THR A 89 -3.03 -11.28 -16.11
CA THR A 89 -1.77 -11.80 -16.67
C THR A 89 -1.62 -11.52 -18.17
N PRO A 90 -2.67 -11.65 -19.02
CA PRO A 90 -2.56 -11.33 -20.45
C PRO A 90 -2.19 -9.87 -20.74
N HIS A 91 -2.39 -8.97 -19.78
CA HIS A 91 -2.15 -7.54 -19.92
C HIS A 91 -0.83 -7.07 -19.28
N ARG A 92 0.03 -7.98 -18.78
CA ARG A 92 1.27 -7.63 -18.05
C ARG A 92 2.07 -6.48 -18.69
N ALA A 93 2.30 -6.56 -20.00
CA ALA A 93 3.11 -5.58 -20.74
C ALA A 93 2.54 -4.14 -20.70
N ASP A 94 1.24 -3.99 -20.48
CA ASP A 94 0.57 -2.70 -20.35
C ASP A 94 0.39 -2.28 -18.88
N LEU A 95 0.56 -3.19 -17.91
CA LEU A 95 0.21 -2.97 -16.50
C LEU A 95 1.39 -2.53 -15.64
N GLU A 96 2.53 -3.18 -15.78
CA GLU A 96 3.65 -3.00 -14.86
C GLU A 96 4.31 -1.63 -15.07
N THR A 97 4.52 -0.87 -14.00
CA THR A 97 5.15 0.46 -14.03
C THR A 97 6.67 0.33 -14.20
N MET A 98 7.08 -0.04 -15.41
CA MET A 98 8.48 -0.23 -15.82
C MET A 98 8.75 0.31 -17.24
N PRO A 99 9.98 0.76 -17.55
CA PRO A 99 11.14 0.89 -16.67
C PRO A 99 11.00 2.02 -15.63
N GLN A 100 11.86 2.00 -14.61
CA GLN A 100 11.88 3.03 -13.55
C GLN A 100 12.36 4.37 -14.09
N ASP A 101 12.06 5.46 -13.35
CA ASP A 101 12.42 6.84 -13.71
C ASP A 101 11.90 7.30 -15.09
N VAL A 102 10.77 6.74 -15.52
CA VAL A 102 10.09 7.10 -16.78
C VAL A 102 8.63 7.37 -16.52
N VAL A 103 8.08 8.38 -17.20
CA VAL A 103 6.63 8.59 -17.25
C VAL A 103 6.01 7.56 -18.19
N LEU A 104 5.10 6.76 -17.66
CA LEU A 104 4.47 5.64 -18.35
C LEU A 104 2.96 5.82 -18.40
N ASN A 105 2.28 5.02 -19.22
CA ASN A 105 0.83 5.07 -19.41
C ASN A 105 0.14 3.84 -18.79
N THR A 106 0.70 3.29 -17.71
CA THR A 106 0.30 1.99 -17.14
C THR A 106 -0.72 2.09 -16.01
N GLY A 107 -1.14 3.31 -15.65
CA GLY A 107 -2.04 3.56 -14.53
C GLY A 107 -3.41 2.94 -14.74
N LEU A 108 -3.82 2.09 -13.81
CA LEU A 108 -5.14 1.48 -13.79
C LEU A 108 -6.17 2.40 -13.13
N HIS A 109 -7.30 2.54 -13.79
CA HIS A 109 -8.54 3.09 -13.23
C HIS A 109 -9.57 1.97 -13.12
N ILE A 110 -10.18 1.86 -11.96
CA ILE A 110 -11.23 0.87 -11.68
C ILE A 110 -12.42 1.63 -11.13
N SER A 111 -13.56 1.55 -11.81
CA SER A 111 -14.81 2.15 -11.35
C SER A 111 -15.87 1.09 -11.13
N SER A 112 -16.80 1.35 -10.22
CA SER A 112 -17.87 0.43 -9.85
C SER A 112 -19.19 1.14 -9.62
N THR A 113 -20.31 0.48 -9.93
CA THR A 113 -21.65 1.02 -9.68
C THR A 113 -22.07 0.97 -8.21
N ALA A 114 -21.32 0.26 -7.36
CA ALA A 114 -21.53 0.17 -5.92
C ALA A 114 -20.20 0.05 -5.18
N ASN A 115 -20.21 0.21 -3.85
CA ASN A 115 -19.01 0.01 -3.05
C ASN A 115 -18.56 -1.45 -3.07
N ILE A 116 -17.29 -1.68 -3.40
CA ILE A 116 -16.62 -2.97 -3.42
C ILE A 116 -15.32 -2.89 -2.62
N THR A 117 -14.74 -4.04 -2.29
CA THR A 117 -13.30 -4.14 -1.97
C THR A 117 -12.55 -4.58 -3.22
N CYS A 118 -11.30 -4.13 -3.36
CA CYS A 118 -10.42 -4.54 -4.44
C CYS A 118 -9.00 -4.75 -3.91
N TYR A 119 -8.35 -5.82 -4.34
CA TYR A 119 -6.91 -5.97 -4.20
C TYR A 119 -6.29 -6.49 -5.49
N TYR A 120 -5.06 -6.06 -5.76
CA TYR A 120 -4.21 -6.63 -6.79
C TYR A 120 -3.43 -7.79 -6.19
N GLU A 121 -3.30 -8.88 -6.93
CA GLU A 121 -2.64 -10.10 -6.46
C GLU A 121 -1.57 -10.53 -7.47
N VAL A 122 -0.37 -10.76 -6.96
CA VAL A 122 0.73 -11.40 -7.70
C VAL A 122 0.73 -12.88 -7.32
N THR A 123 0.48 -13.75 -8.29
CA THR A 123 0.45 -15.20 -8.08
C THR A 123 1.63 -15.87 -8.74
N THR A 124 2.60 -16.26 -7.94
CA THR A 124 3.83 -16.89 -8.38
C THR A 124 4.17 -18.03 -7.41
N PRO A 125 4.83 -19.11 -7.85
CA PRO A 125 5.27 -20.17 -6.93
C PRO A 125 6.18 -19.68 -5.80
N ASN A 126 6.95 -18.61 -6.05
CA ASN A 126 7.78 -17.92 -5.07
C ASN A 126 7.45 -16.43 -5.16
N ASN A 127 7.54 -15.68 -4.07
CA ASN A 127 7.34 -14.23 -4.07
C ASN A 127 5.89 -13.75 -4.41
N PRO A 128 4.81 -14.43 -3.96
CA PRO A 128 3.44 -13.91 -4.10
C PRO A 128 3.13 -12.87 -3.01
N ASP A 129 2.26 -11.89 -3.31
CA ASP A 129 1.70 -10.96 -2.32
C ASP A 129 0.45 -10.25 -2.91
N ILE A 130 -0.19 -9.43 -2.08
CA ILE A 130 -1.37 -8.64 -2.45
C ILE A 130 -1.19 -7.16 -2.12
N TRP A 131 -1.79 -6.29 -2.94
CA TRP A 131 -1.93 -4.86 -2.67
C TRP A 131 -3.40 -4.58 -2.40
N ALA A 132 -3.75 -4.33 -1.14
CA ALA A 132 -5.10 -3.93 -0.79
C ALA A 132 -5.35 -2.50 -1.28
N LEU A 133 -6.19 -2.32 -2.30
CA LEU A 133 -6.45 -1.01 -2.87
C LEU A 133 -7.37 -0.22 -1.93
N LYS A 134 -6.96 1.00 -1.60
CA LYS A 134 -7.59 1.84 -0.57
C LYS A 134 -8.71 2.72 -1.13
N GLY A 135 -8.94 2.67 -2.45
CA GLY A 135 -9.96 3.46 -3.15
C GLY A 135 -9.79 4.95 -2.88
N GLN A 136 -10.88 5.64 -2.56
CA GLN A 136 -10.84 7.06 -2.19
C GLN A 136 -9.84 7.38 -1.06
N ASN A 137 -9.63 6.48 -0.09
CA ASN A 137 -8.68 6.70 1.00
C ASN A 137 -7.22 6.57 0.57
N GLY A 138 -6.95 6.06 -0.63
CA GLY A 138 -5.61 6.02 -1.21
C GLY A 138 -5.26 7.30 -1.98
N LEU A 139 -6.21 8.21 -2.16
CA LEU A 139 -6.03 9.44 -2.95
C LEU A 139 -5.68 10.62 -2.07
N GLY A 140 -4.54 11.27 -2.34
CA GLY A 140 -4.14 12.48 -1.64
C GLY A 140 -2.98 13.21 -2.30
N THR A 141 -2.38 14.15 -1.57
CA THR A 141 -1.36 15.07 -2.12
C THR A 141 -0.05 15.08 -1.33
N GLU A 142 0.03 14.36 -0.21
CA GLU A 142 1.26 14.23 0.58
C GLU A 142 1.36 12.78 1.07
N PHE A 143 2.48 12.14 0.78
CA PHE A 143 2.79 10.77 1.19
C PHE A 143 4.24 10.68 1.68
N TYR A 144 4.48 9.77 2.62
CA TYR A 144 5.83 9.28 2.92
C TYR A 144 5.86 7.77 2.69
N THR A 145 6.92 7.29 2.06
CA THR A 145 7.04 5.87 1.73
C THR A 145 7.55 5.05 2.93
N PRO A 146 6.78 4.08 3.45
CA PRO A 146 7.28 3.21 4.48
C PRO A 146 7.86 1.94 3.86
N PHE A 147 9.11 1.62 4.17
CA PHE A 147 9.76 0.38 3.74
C PHE A 147 10.44 -0.29 4.92
N GLN A 148 10.61 -1.61 4.83
CA GLN A 148 11.55 -2.30 5.68
C GLN A 148 12.97 -1.87 5.32
N THR A 149 13.84 -1.76 6.33
CA THR A 149 15.23 -1.32 6.14
C THR A 149 16.25 -2.31 6.70
N SER A 150 15.85 -3.56 6.92
CA SER A 150 16.67 -4.58 7.60
C SER A 150 17.24 -5.61 6.64
N TRP A 151 16.46 -6.07 5.68
CA TRP A 151 16.76 -7.22 4.84
C TRP A 151 17.05 -6.78 3.41
N ALA A 152 17.98 -7.46 2.76
CA ALA A 152 18.33 -7.19 1.37
C ALA A 152 17.35 -7.89 0.42
N ASN A 153 17.28 -7.40 -0.81
CA ASN A 153 16.63 -8.13 -1.90
C ASN A 153 17.45 -9.38 -2.25
N GLY A 154 16.79 -10.37 -2.83
CA GLY A 154 17.44 -11.52 -3.43
C GLY A 154 18.27 -11.15 -4.65
N ALA A 155 19.24 -11.99 -4.98
CA ALA A 155 20.07 -11.82 -6.16
C ALA A 155 19.41 -12.47 -7.38
N TYR A 156 18.99 -11.66 -8.35
CA TYR A 156 18.32 -12.08 -9.58
C TYR A 156 18.91 -11.40 -10.82
N THR A 157 18.52 -11.88 -12.00
CA THR A 157 18.81 -11.20 -13.28
C THR A 157 17.51 -11.17 -14.12
N PRO A 158 16.93 -9.98 -14.38
CA PRO A 158 17.32 -8.65 -13.87
C PRO A 158 17.29 -8.58 -12.33
N ALA A 159 17.98 -7.60 -11.76
CA ALA A 159 18.08 -7.46 -10.31
C ALA A 159 16.72 -7.05 -9.72
N ALA A 160 16.37 -7.66 -8.59
CA ALA A 160 15.23 -7.22 -7.80
C ALA A 160 15.48 -5.84 -7.17
N TYR A 161 14.41 -5.09 -6.97
CA TYR A 161 14.46 -3.70 -6.53
C TYR A 161 13.24 -3.30 -5.72
N THR A 162 13.43 -2.23 -4.96
CA THR A 162 12.40 -1.59 -4.15
C THR A 162 11.89 -0.35 -4.89
N SER A 163 10.58 -0.17 -5.00
CA SER A 163 9.95 0.96 -5.68
C SER A 163 8.78 1.54 -4.91
N PHE A 164 8.57 2.83 -5.11
CA PHE A 164 7.27 3.46 -4.96
C PHE A 164 6.75 3.87 -6.33
N ASP A 165 5.49 3.56 -6.58
CA ASP A 165 4.84 3.67 -7.87
C ASP A 165 3.64 4.62 -7.74
N ILE A 166 3.66 5.67 -8.55
CA ILE A 166 2.72 6.80 -8.46
C ILE A 166 1.80 6.76 -9.67
N VAL A 167 0.50 7.00 -9.48
CA VAL A 167 -0.44 7.26 -10.58
C VAL A 167 -1.15 8.59 -10.37
N ALA A 168 -1.24 9.41 -11.42
CA ALA A 168 -1.98 10.66 -11.40
C ALA A 168 -3.45 10.47 -11.76
N THR A 169 -4.35 11.10 -11.01
CA THR A 169 -5.80 11.04 -11.26
C THR A 169 -6.32 12.22 -12.10
N VAL A 170 -5.49 13.25 -12.27
CA VAL A 170 -5.81 14.51 -12.97
C VAL A 170 -4.67 14.88 -13.92
N ASP A 171 -5.00 15.51 -15.03
CA ASP A 171 -4.00 16.05 -15.97
C ASP A 171 -3.13 17.14 -15.34
N ASN A 172 -1.91 17.29 -15.86
CA ASN A 172 -0.98 18.33 -15.42
C ASN A 172 -0.70 18.29 -13.90
N THR A 173 -0.62 17.08 -13.35
CA THR A 173 -0.22 16.82 -11.96
C THR A 173 1.29 16.95 -11.85
N THR A 174 1.76 17.95 -11.12
CA THR A 174 3.18 18.08 -10.76
C THR A 174 3.40 17.36 -9.44
N VAL A 175 4.27 16.36 -9.46
CA VAL A 175 4.72 15.60 -8.29
C VAL A 175 6.15 16.02 -7.96
N ILE A 176 6.37 16.45 -6.72
CA ILE A 176 7.68 16.76 -6.14
C ILE A 176 8.08 15.57 -5.26
N ILE A 177 9.25 15.01 -5.55
CA ILE A 177 9.79 13.86 -4.84
C ILE A 177 11.05 14.31 -4.11
N TYR A 178 11.12 14.04 -2.80
CA TYR A 178 12.28 14.34 -1.96
C TYR A 178 12.76 13.04 -1.30
N PRO A 179 13.77 12.37 -1.90
CA PRO A 179 14.21 11.07 -1.44
C PRO A 179 15.18 11.17 -0.27
N ARG A 180 15.15 10.19 0.63
CA ARG A 180 16.06 10.09 1.79
C ARG A 180 17.36 9.34 1.49
N VAL A 181 17.34 8.57 0.42
CA VAL A 181 18.45 7.79 -0.15
C VAL A 181 18.56 8.14 -1.65
N PRO A 182 19.70 7.89 -2.32
CA PRO A 182 19.76 8.04 -3.77
C PRO A 182 18.79 7.07 -4.44
N LEU A 183 18.06 7.54 -5.46
CA LEU A 183 17.22 6.71 -6.31
C LEU A 183 17.91 6.42 -7.64
N ASP A 184 17.43 5.37 -8.31
CA ASP A 184 17.75 5.07 -9.71
C ASP A 184 17.46 6.28 -10.62
N GLY A 185 18.04 6.31 -11.82
CA GLY A 185 17.94 7.48 -12.71
C GLY A 185 18.87 8.66 -12.35
N GLY A 186 19.58 8.54 -11.22
CA GLY A 186 20.60 9.52 -10.79
C GLY A 186 20.08 10.62 -9.88
N HIS A 187 18.94 10.41 -9.20
CA HIS A 187 18.38 11.35 -8.24
C HIS A 187 19.07 11.23 -6.87
N PRO A 188 19.85 12.22 -6.43
CA PRO A 188 20.58 12.13 -5.15
C PRO A 188 19.65 12.21 -3.94
N ALA A 189 20.06 11.61 -2.83
CA ALA A 189 19.41 11.80 -1.54
C ALA A 189 19.33 13.29 -1.16
N LEU A 190 18.28 13.65 -0.43
CA LEU A 190 18.05 14.98 0.15
C LEU A 190 18.02 16.12 -0.88
N THR A 191 17.70 15.79 -2.13
CA THR A 191 17.54 16.75 -3.23
C THR A 191 16.21 16.50 -3.90
N SER A 192 15.33 17.51 -3.90
CA SER A 192 14.03 17.37 -4.54
C SER A 192 14.14 17.42 -6.06
N TYR A 193 13.32 16.63 -6.74
CA TYR A 193 13.08 16.74 -8.17
C TYR A 193 11.57 16.67 -8.45
N SER A 194 11.16 17.00 -9.67
CA SER A 194 9.75 17.00 -10.05
C SER A 194 9.48 16.22 -11.31
N VAL A 195 8.32 15.55 -11.34
CA VAL A 195 7.77 14.86 -12.51
C VAL A 195 6.38 15.45 -12.79
N VAL A 196 6.03 15.66 -14.06
CA VAL A 196 4.69 16.08 -14.47
C VAL A 196 3.99 14.89 -15.12
N LEU A 197 2.81 14.54 -14.59
CA LEU A 197 2.00 13.41 -15.01
C LEU A 197 0.63 13.90 -15.49
N ASN A 198 0.10 13.25 -16.53
CA ASN A 198 -1.30 13.38 -16.93
C ASN A 198 -2.16 12.28 -16.31
N ARG A 199 -3.48 12.40 -16.39
CA ARG A 199 -4.42 11.42 -15.82
C ARG A 199 -4.13 10.01 -16.36
N GLY A 200 -3.95 9.05 -15.45
CA GLY A 200 -3.60 7.67 -15.76
C GLY A 200 -2.12 7.43 -16.08
N GLN A 201 -1.29 8.47 -16.10
CA GLN A 201 0.15 8.29 -16.22
C GLN A 201 0.76 7.90 -14.87
N THR A 202 1.83 7.12 -14.96
CA THR A 202 2.55 6.54 -13.83
C THR A 202 4.02 6.94 -13.83
N TYR A 203 4.63 6.83 -12.65
CA TYR A 203 6.07 7.01 -12.46
C TYR A 203 6.55 6.10 -11.32
N SER A 204 7.70 5.46 -11.51
CA SER A 204 8.34 4.61 -10.49
C SER A 204 9.65 5.22 -10.03
N GLY A 205 9.75 5.55 -8.74
CA GLY A 205 11.02 5.87 -8.08
C GLY A 205 11.54 4.64 -7.35
N ALA A 206 12.78 4.23 -7.64
CA ALA A 206 13.28 2.92 -7.24
C ALA A 206 14.73 2.94 -6.73
N VAL A 207 15.11 1.83 -6.09
CA VAL A 207 16.49 1.49 -5.71
C VAL A 207 16.78 0.04 -6.11
N THR A 208 17.64 -0.15 -7.10
CA THR A 208 17.97 -1.48 -7.65
C THR A 208 19.11 -2.19 -6.93
N GLY A 209 18.95 -3.51 -6.68
CA GLY A 209 20.05 -4.38 -6.24
C GLY A 209 20.60 -4.04 -4.85
N GLY A 210 19.70 -3.73 -3.90
CA GLY A 210 20.03 -3.08 -2.65
C GLY A 210 20.21 -3.99 -1.42
N VAL A 211 20.85 -3.41 -0.41
CA VAL A 211 20.69 -3.80 1.00
C VAL A 211 19.49 -3.06 1.58
N GLY A 212 18.79 -3.64 2.56
CA GLY A 212 17.57 -3.04 3.11
C GLY A 212 17.72 -1.60 3.57
N ILE A 213 18.86 -1.21 4.14
CA ILE A 213 19.09 0.17 4.61
C ILE A 213 19.04 1.23 3.49
N ASN A 214 19.19 0.80 2.23
CA ASN A 214 19.11 1.68 1.06
C ASN A 214 17.69 1.76 0.50
N ASN A 215 16.72 1.02 1.04
CA ASN A 215 15.33 1.18 0.61
C ASN A 215 14.87 2.63 0.80
N PRO A 216 14.03 3.19 -0.09
CA PRO A 216 13.70 4.60 -0.09
C PRO A 216 12.67 4.98 0.99
N ALA A 217 12.84 4.47 2.21
CA ALA A 217 12.01 4.76 3.38
C ALA A 217 12.08 6.25 3.74
N GLY A 218 10.91 6.83 4.00
CA GLY A 218 10.77 8.24 4.36
C GLY A 218 10.90 9.22 3.20
N THR A 219 10.91 8.75 1.95
CA THR A 219 10.84 9.63 0.77
C THR A 219 9.51 10.37 0.80
N ALA A 220 9.57 11.70 0.72
CA ALA A 220 8.37 12.53 0.65
C ALA A 220 7.93 12.66 -0.80
N ILE A 221 6.63 12.47 -1.04
CA ILE A 221 5.97 12.63 -2.33
C ILE A 221 4.85 13.64 -2.14
N VAL A 222 4.97 14.79 -2.78
CA VAL A 222 4.01 15.90 -2.67
C VAL A 222 3.50 16.27 -4.05
N SER A 223 2.20 16.43 -4.22
CA SER A 223 1.60 16.80 -5.51
C SER A 223 0.64 17.97 -5.40
N ASN A 224 0.42 18.66 -6.52
CA ASN A 224 -0.59 19.72 -6.61
C ASN A 224 -2.01 19.18 -6.86
N GLN A 225 -2.16 17.89 -7.16
CA GLN A 225 -3.42 17.21 -7.43
C GLN A 225 -3.41 15.80 -6.81
N PRO A 226 -4.58 15.19 -6.54
CA PRO A 226 -4.65 13.86 -5.97
C PRO A 226 -3.94 12.79 -6.82
N ILE A 227 -3.11 11.99 -6.15
CA ILE A 227 -2.42 10.82 -6.69
C ILE A 227 -2.72 9.60 -5.82
N ALA A 228 -2.51 8.40 -6.34
CA ALA A 228 -2.36 7.19 -5.53
C ALA A 228 -0.90 6.73 -5.55
N VAL A 229 -0.45 6.12 -4.45
CA VAL A 229 0.91 5.60 -4.31
C VAL A 229 0.89 4.16 -3.84
N SER A 230 1.60 3.31 -4.55
CA SER A 230 1.86 1.92 -4.19
C SER A 230 3.33 1.73 -3.89
N ILE A 231 3.66 0.77 -3.05
CA ILE A 231 5.03 0.44 -2.69
C ILE A 231 5.28 -1.04 -2.91
N LYS A 232 6.53 -1.38 -3.21
CA LYS A 232 7.02 -2.74 -3.34
C LYS A 232 8.47 -2.80 -2.89
N ASP A 233 8.80 -3.82 -2.10
CA ASP A 233 10.15 -4.29 -1.84
C ASP A 233 10.25 -5.73 -2.32
N ASP A 234 10.92 -5.96 -3.45
CA ASP A 234 10.83 -7.22 -4.18
C ASP A 234 11.86 -8.26 -3.70
N SER A 235 11.41 -9.48 -3.40
CA SER A 235 12.26 -10.56 -2.92
C SER A 235 13.12 -10.22 -1.72
N VAL A 236 12.49 -9.60 -0.73
CA VAL A 236 13.05 -9.42 0.61
C VAL A 236 13.50 -10.78 1.15
N ASN A 237 14.78 -10.86 1.53
CA ASN A 237 15.39 -12.06 2.07
C ASN A 237 15.52 -11.94 3.59
N PRO A 238 14.59 -12.50 4.38
CA PRO A 238 14.60 -12.46 5.84
C PRO A 238 15.73 -13.35 6.45
N ALA A 239 16.98 -12.96 6.22
CA ALA A 239 18.16 -13.70 6.67
C ALA A 239 18.17 -13.87 8.21
N PRO A 240 18.62 -15.03 8.74
CA PRO A 240 19.27 -16.14 8.03
C PRO A 240 18.32 -17.16 7.39
N ALA A 241 17.02 -16.86 7.28
CA ALA A 241 16.10 -17.74 6.57
C ALA A 241 16.39 -17.77 5.06
N GLY A 242 15.82 -18.75 4.36
CA GLY A 242 16.12 -19.00 2.94
C GLY A 242 15.07 -18.51 1.94
N CYS A 243 13.86 -18.20 2.41
CA CYS A 243 12.75 -17.72 1.60
C CYS A 243 13.01 -16.29 1.09
N ARG A 244 12.26 -15.89 0.05
CA ARG A 244 12.33 -14.56 -0.53
C ARG A 244 10.96 -14.17 -1.04
N ASP A 245 10.43 -13.09 -0.48
CA ASP A 245 9.09 -12.64 -0.78
C ASP A 245 9.04 -11.15 -1.04
N ILE A 246 8.00 -10.77 -1.75
CA ILE A 246 7.68 -9.39 -2.00
C ILE A 246 6.91 -8.86 -0.80
N ASN A 247 7.26 -7.64 -0.41
CA ASN A 247 6.52 -6.89 0.59
C ASN A 247 5.93 -5.68 -0.11
N GLY A 248 4.61 -5.65 -0.31
CA GLY A 248 3.93 -4.57 -1.02
C GLY A 248 2.62 -4.14 -0.38
N ASP A 249 2.23 -2.88 -0.60
CA ASP A 249 0.87 -2.41 -0.30
C ASP A 249 0.56 -1.14 -1.10
N GLN A 250 -0.70 -0.78 -1.23
CA GLN A 250 -1.08 0.59 -1.57
C GLN A 250 -1.07 1.42 -0.29
N ILE A 251 -0.37 2.55 -0.27
CA ILE A 251 -0.33 3.42 0.92
C ILE A 251 -1.44 4.47 0.88
N VAL A 252 -1.68 5.10 2.02
CA VAL A 252 -2.63 6.20 2.17
C VAL A 252 -1.88 7.53 2.35
N PRO A 253 -2.49 8.69 2.03
CA PRO A 253 -1.89 9.99 2.26
C PRO A 253 -1.77 10.33 3.76
N VAL A 254 -0.98 11.36 4.07
CA VAL A 254 -0.64 11.79 5.43
C VAL A 254 -1.86 12.17 6.27
N ASP A 255 -2.95 12.62 5.66
CA ASP A 255 -4.19 12.97 6.36
C ASP A 255 -5.06 11.76 6.75
N ILE A 256 -4.69 10.55 6.33
CA ILE A 256 -5.36 9.29 6.69
C ILE A 256 -4.59 8.50 7.76
N VAL A 257 -3.27 8.67 7.86
CA VAL A 257 -2.49 8.01 8.93
C VAL A 257 -2.81 8.62 10.31
N GLY A 258 -2.50 7.88 11.37
CA GLY A 258 -2.82 8.27 12.74
C GLY A 258 -1.66 8.11 13.71
N ASN A 259 -2.01 8.06 14.99
CA ASN A 259 -1.08 8.09 16.11
C ASN A 259 -0.95 6.74 16.81
N ASP A 260 -2.05 5.99 16.86
CA ASP A 260 -2.20 4.79 17.69
C ASP A 260 -2.34 3.55 16.81
N TYR A 261 -1.55 2.52 17.11
CA TYR A 261 -1.47 1.30 16.33
C TYR A 261 -1.35 0.07 17.23
N ILE A 262 -1.96 -1.04 16.81
CA ILE A 262 -1.73 -2.35 17.41
C ILE A 262 -1.03 -3.21 16.37
N ILE A 263 0.09 -3.79 16.77
CA ILE A 263 0.81 -4.80 15.99
C ILE A 263 0.64 -6.15 16.66
N THR A 264 0.28 -7.15 15.88
CA THR A 264 0.25 -8.55 16.31
C THR A 264 1.45 -9.30 15.75
N GLN A 265 2.13 -10.07 16.60
CA GLN A 265 3.17 -10.98 16.13
C GLN A 265 2.55 -12.05 15.22
N GLY A 266 3.19 -12.30 14.09
CA GLY A 266 2.92 -13.41 13.20
C GLY A 266 3.70 -14.66 13.62
N GLY A 267 4.15 -15.41 12.62
CA GLY A 267 4.84 -16.69 12.78
C GLY A 267 6.15 -16.79 12.03
N LEU A 268 6.87 -15.68 11.80
CA LEU A 268 8.22 -15.79 11.23
C LEU A 268 9.17 -16.49 12.20
N THR A 269 10.06 -17.30 11.64
CA THR A 269 11.15 -17.98 12.35
C THR A 269 12.36 -17.08 12.57
N VAL A 270 12.33 -15.88 12.00
CA VAL A 270 13.27 -14.78 12.22
C VAL A 270 12.53 -13.58 12.82
N PRO A 271 13.23 -12.54 13.31
CA PRO A 271 12.54 -11.39 13.92
C PRO A 271 11.56 -10.71 12.99
N GLU A 272 10.43 -10.27 13.53
CA GLU A 272 9.43 -9.45 12.84
C GLU A 272 9.58 -7.99 13.24
N TYR A 273 9.19 -7.08 12.35
CA TYR A 273 9.43 -5.66 12.55
C TYR A 273 8.24 -4.79 12.18
N ALA A 274 8.09 -3.70 12.92
CA ALA A 274 7.34 -2.55 12.48
C ALA A 274 8.29 -1.39 12.16
N TYR A 275 8.07 -0.74 11.02
CA TYR A 275 8.82 0.42 10.56
C TYR A 275 7.93 1.65 10.63
N ILE A 276 8.32 2.58 11.49
CA ILE A 276 7.53 3.77 11.81
C ILE A 276 8.13 4.96 11.07
N VAL A 277 7.42 5.55 10.14
CA VAL A 277 7.86 6.73 9.39
C VAL A 277 7.10 7.96 9.86
N SER A 278 7.84 8.97 10.35
CA SER A 278 7.20 10.18 10.89
C SER A 278 6.80 11.14 9.78
N THR A 279 5.59 11.71 9.88
CA THR A 279 5.09 12.75 8.95
C THR A 279 5.32 14.17 9.46
N LYS A 280 5.77 14.31 10.71
CA LYS A 280 5.99 15.60 11.40
C LYS A 280 7.29 15.56 12.21
N ASN A 281 7.79 16.76 12.53
CA ASN A 281 8.95 16.91 13.40
C ASN A 281 8.60 16.69 14.87
N ASN A 282 9.58 16.24 15.65
CA ASN A 282 9.46 16.00 17.08
C ASN A 282 8.36 14.97 17.44
N ASN A 283 8.24 13.91 16.65
CA ASN A 283 7.30 12.83 16.89
C ASN A 283 7.89 11.83 17.90
N ILE A 284 7.33 11.81 19.10
CA ILE A 284 7.73 10.90 20.17
C ILE A 284 7.07 9.55 19.92
N ILE A 285 7.88 8.53 19.69
CA ILE A 285 7.44 7.16 19.48
C ILE A 285 7.49 6.42 20.81
N THR A 286 6.36 5.85 21.21
CA THR A 286 6.17 5.11 22.45
C THR A 286 5.74 3.68 22.12
N VAL A 287 6.46 2.69 22.65
CA VAL A 287 6.16 1.26 22.46
C VAL A 287 5.84 0.67 23.83
N ALA A 288 4.65 0.08 23.97
CA ALA A 288 4.17 -0.48 25.24
C ALA A 288 4.31 0.50 26.44
N GLY A 289 4.03 1.78 26.20
CA GLY A 289 4.10 2.85 27.21
C GLY A 289 5.50 3.42 27.48
N VAL A 290 6.54 2.93 26.79
CA VAL A 290 7.92 3.43 26.94
C VAL A 290 8.33 4.25 25.71
N PRO A 291 8.74 5.53 25.86
CA PRO A 291 9.32 6.29 24.77
C PRO A 291 10.62 5.65 24.27
N VAL A 292 10.71 5.37 22.97
CA VAL A 292 11.85 4.69 22.34
C VAL A 292 12.59 5.55 21.30
N ALA A 293 11.93 6.55 20.74
CA ALA A 293 12.52 7.45 19.75
C ALA A 293 11.83 8.83 19.75
N ASN A 294 12.53 9.83 19.21
CA ASN A 294 11.98 11.11 18.82
C ASN A 294 12.38 11.37 17.37
N LEU A 295 11.42 11.36 16.45
CA LEU A 295 11.66 11.38 15.01
C LEU A 295 11.35 12.75 14.40
N PHE A 296 12.18 13.15 13.45
CA PHE A 296 11.88 14.22 12.51
C PHE A 296 11.13 13.70 11.28
N VAL A 297 10.56 14.62 10.51
CA VAL A 297 9.82 14.28 9.29
C VAL A 297 10.67 13.44 8.33
N GLY A 298 10.09 12.35 7.81
CA GLY A 298 10.76 11.40 6.92
C GLY A 298 11.82 10.51 7.61
N GLU A 299 12.00 10.60 8.93
CA GLU A 299 12.82 9.64 9.66
C GLU A 299 12.04 8.36 9.95
N THR A 300 12.76 7.24 10.00
CA THR A 300 12.20 5.91 10.24
C THR A 300 12.78 5.31 11.51
N PHE A 301 11.93 4.71 12.35
CA PHE A 301 12.34 3.90 13.49
C PHE A 301 11.84 2.47 13.36
N ARG A 302 12.72 1.50 13.62
CA ARG A 302 12.37 0.08 13.57
C ARG A 302 12.10 -0.44 14.98
N VAL A 303 10.94 -1.06 15.17
CA VAL A 303 10.54 -1.76 16.38
C VAL A 303 10.56 -3.26 16.12
N ALA A 304 11.28 -4.01 16.94
CA ALA A 304 11.23 -5.48 16.92
C ALA A 304 9.96 -5.97 17.63
N ILE A 305 9.26 -6.91 17.03
CA ILE A 305 8.01 -7.47 17.56
C ILE A 305 8.35 -8.75 18.32
N THR A 306 8.28 -8.67 19.65
CA THR A 306 8.64 -9.79 20.54
C THR A 306 7.49 -10.26 21.42
N ASN A 307 6.37 -9.53 21.41
CA ASN A 307 5.17 -9.86 22.19
C ASN A 307 4.03 -10.21 21.23
N PRO A 308 3.07 -11.07 21.63
CA PRO A 308 1.93 -11.45 20.80
C PRO A 308 1.13 -10.25 20.27
N SER A 309 1.06 -9.18 21.07
CA SER A 309 0.49 -7.89 20.68
C SER A 309 1.32 -6.76 21.30
N THR A 310 1.54 -5.69 20.54
CA THR A 310 2.30 -4.50 20.96
C THR A 310 1.55 -3.25 20.55
N PHE A 311 1.28 -2.37 21.52
CA PHE A 311 0.72 -1.05 21.28
C PHE A 311 1.83 -0.05 20.95
N ILE A 312 1.67 0.68 19.85
CA ILE A 312 2.55 1.76 19.43
C ILE A 312 1.75 3.05 19.39
N GLN A 313 2.29 4.07 20.06
CA GLN A 313 1.72 5.40 20.12
C GLN A 313 2.74 6.42 19.63
N CYS A 314 2.31 7.31 18.75
CA CYS A 314 3.10 8.40 18.19
C CYS A 314 2.48 9.73 18.64
N SER A 315 3.28 10.70 19.06
CA SER A 315 2.74 12.02 19.45
C SER A 315 2.22 12.83 18.25
N GLU A 316 2.67 12.52 17.05
CA GLU A 316 2.21 13.08 15.77
C GLU A 316 1.88 11.94 14.78
N PRO A 317 1.08 12.20 13.72
CA PRO A 317 0.74 11.18 12.73
C PRO A 317 1.98 10.54 12.09
N ALA A 318 1.98 9.21 11.97
CA ALA A 318 3.08 8.42 11.42
C ALA A 318 2.56 7.22 10.65
N TYR A 319 3.30 6.76 9.64
CA TYR A 319 3.05 5.45 9.02
C TYR A 319 3.60 4.35 9.93
N VAL A 320 2.91 3.22 10.02
CA VAL A 320 3.44 1.99 10.64
C VAL A 320 3.33 0.86 9.64
N TYR A 321 4.46 0.48 9.04
CA TYR A 321 4.54 -0.63 8.09
C TYR A 321 5.01 -1.88 8.80
N HIS A 322 4.16 -2.90 8.79
CA HIS A 322 4.36 -4.13 9.50
C HIS A 322 4.92 -5.18 8.54
N VAL A 323 6.11 -5.70 8.87
CA VAL A 323 6.71 -6.83 8.16
C VAL A 323 6.79 -8.03 9.07
N SER A 324 6.02 -9.04 8.70
CA SER A 324 5.77 -10.28 9.45
C SER A 324 5.54 -11.41 8.43
N GLY A 325 4.94 -12.52 8.83
CA GLY A 325 4.74 -13.66 7.94
C GLY A 325 4.61 -14.99 8.68
N PHE A 326 4.94 -16.09 8.01
CA PHE A 326 4.86 -17.44 8.56
C PHE A 326 6.03 -18.31 8.08
N GLY A 327 6.70 -19.00 9.00
CA GLY A 327 7.86 -19.82 8.65
C GLY A 327 9.03 -18.93 8.23
N CYS A 328 9.46 -19.03 6.97
CA CYS A 328 10.40 -18.06 6.40
C CYS A 328 9.78 -17.08 5.41
N GLU A 329 8.49 -17.24 5.07
CA GLU A 329 7.83 -16.42 4.06
C GLU A 329 7.39 -15.10 4.69
N SER A 330 7.92 -13.97 4.20
CA SER A 330 7.57 -12.64 4.71
C SER A 330 6.50 -11.97 3.86
N GLY A 331 5.73 -11.08 4.48
CA GLY A 331 4.86 -10.13 3.80
C GLY A 331 4.90 -8.79 4.51
N GLY A 332 4.49 -7.74 3.82
CA GLY A 332 4.47 -6.39 4.36
C GLY A 332 3.14 -5.70 4.13
N ALA A 333 2.63 -5.00 5.13
CA ALA A 333 1.39 -4.23 4.99
C ALA A 333 1.44 -2.92 5.78
N LEU A 334 0.79 -1.88 5.26
CA LEU A 334 0.56 -0.66 6.02
C LEU A 334 -0.54 -0.93 7.05
N LEU A 335 -0.23 -0.73 8.33
CA LEU A 335 -1.23 -0.88 9.38
C LEU A 335 -2.19 0.31 9.39
N PRO A 336 -3.51 0.07 9.51
CA PRO A 336 -4.46 1.13 9.77
C PRO A 336 -4.28 1.64 11.22
N PRO A 337 -4.40 2.96 11.45
CA PRO A 337 -4.43 3.49 12.81
C PRO A 337 -5.74 3.14 13.52
N LEU A 338 -5.74 3.12 14.85
CA LEU A 338 -6.92 2.75 15.65
C LEU A 338 -8.08 3.77 15.57
N ASN A 339 -7.80 5.00 15.15
CA ASN A 339 -8.83 6.01 14.89
C ASN A 339 -9.51 5.83 13.51
N CYS A 340 -9.05 4.86 12.70
CA CYS A 340 -9.74 4.45 11.49
C CYS A 340 -10.84 3.44 11.84
N ALA A 341 -12.10 3.81 11.59
CA ALA A 341 -13.20 2.87 11.68
C ALA A 341 -13.09 1.87 10.52
N GLY A 342 -12.48 0.71 10.79
CA GLY A 342 -12.38 -0.38 9.83
C GLY A 342 -13.74 -0.85 9.31
N SER A 343 -13.72 -1.70 8.29
CA SER A 343 -14.95 -2.23 7.69
C SER A 343 -15.64 -3.20 8.66
N SER A 344 -16.95 -3.08 8.85
CA SER A 344 -17.75 -4.02 9.65
C SER A 344 -17.89 -5.40 9.00
N GLN A 345 -17.50 -5.51 7.73
CA GLN A 345 -17.44 -6.74 6.96
C GLN A 345 -16.22 -6.66 6.04
N VAL A 346 -15.40 -7.73 6.06
CA VAL A 346 -14.29 -7.93 5.13
C VAL A 346 -14.54 -9.24 4.39
N ASN A 347 -14.58 -9.18 3.06
CA ASN A 347 -14.71 -10.35 2.22
C ASN A 347 -13.31 -10.82 1.81
N VAL A 348 -13.04 -12.12 1.96
CA VAL A 348 -11.77 -12.74 1.55
C VAL A 348 -12.09 -13.80 0.50
N VAL A 349 -11.44 -13.71 -0.65
CA VAL A 349 -11.50 -14.74 -1.69
C VAL A 349 -10.24 -15.59 -1.58
N ARG A 350 -10.40 -16.90 -1.50
CA ARG A 350 -9.26 -17.82 -1.41
C ARG A 350 -8.72 -18.16 -2.79
N SER A 351 -7.50 -17.73 -3.08
CA SER A 351 -6.81 -17.99 -4.34
C SER A 351 -6.12 -19.36 -4.39
N THR A 352 -5.85 -19.97 -3.23
CA THR A 352 -5.25 -21.31 -3.10
C THR A 352 -5.95 -22.14 -2.03
N ILE A 353 -5.67 -23.46 -2.02
CA ILE A 353 -6.17 -24.42 -1.02
C ILE A 353 -5.24 -24.56 0.19
N GLU A 354 -4.19 -23.73 0.29
CA GLU A 354 -3.16 -23.82 1.33
C GLU A 354 -3.70 -23.44 2.72
N PHE A 355 -2.83 -23.42 3.72
CA PHE A 355 -3.22 -23.01 5.06
C PHE A 355 -3.80 -21.58 5.05
N PHE A 356 -4.92 -21.39 5.74
CA PHE A 356 -5.56 -20.08 5.90
C PHE A 356 -5.62 -19.76 7.40
N GLY A 357 -4.99 -18.64 7.77
CA GLY A 357 -5.00 -18.10 9.13
C GLY A 357 -5.56 -16.68 9.15
N LEU A 358 -6.15 -16.30 10.28
CA LEU A 358 -6.66 -14.94 10.49
C LEU A 358 -6.20 -14.46 11.87
N ASN A 359 -5.57 -13.29 11.92
CA ASN A 359 -5.31 -12.57 13.15
C ASN A 359 -6.41 -11.52 13.33
N ILE A 360 -7.18 -11.64 14.41
CA ILE A 360 -8.25 -10.69 14.75
C ILE A 360 -7.80 -9.88 15.97
N VAL A 361 -7.72 -8.57 15.80
CA VAL A 361 -7.52 -7.60 16.89
C VAL A 361 -8.89 -7.05 17.27
N VAL A 362 -9.25 -7.16 18.55
CA VAL A 362 -10.54 -6.72 19.14
C VAL A 362 -10.34 -5.66 20.19
#